data_AF-A0A3L7VXV0-F1
#
_entry.id   AF-A0A3L7VXV0-F1
#
_cell.length_a   1.000
_cell.length_b   1.000
_cell.length_c   1.000
_cell.angle_alpha   90.00
_cell.angle_beta   90.00
_cell.angle_gamma   90.00
#
_symmetry.space_group_name_H-M   'P 1'
#
loop_
_entity.id
_entity.type
_entity.pdbx_description
1 polymer ?
#
loop_
_entity_poly.entity_id
_entity_poly.type
_entity_poly.pdbx_seq_one_letter_code
_entity_poly.pdbx_strand_id
1 'polypeptide(L)'
;MAVRSQEMRNPTMRLARPKSTTLFLRRLTLPTPSIGYVVGAFIAAVALYFVLSAAINWGMSRYDDMRYGTTRTFHTDAVIGIEDSVTNPTHFVAMNINRQVVILQIPGGDANKTRLINGPYLFGGTEDRTPVILNFSDVNSDGMIDMVVNVKNEALIYLNRGDRLGLMTPQERTSISLQP
;
A
#
# COMPACT_ATOMS: atom_id res chain seq x y z
N MET A 1 116.29 0.98 -0.27
CA MET A 1 116.24 1.25 -1.72
C MET A 1 115.00 0.57 -2.32
N ALA A 2 114.54 1.03 -3.49
CA ALA A 2 113.71 0.31 -4.47
C ALA A 2 112.35 -0.31 -4.03
N VAL A 3 111.27 0.41 -4.38
CA VAL A 3 110.02 -0.06 -5.06
C VAL A 3 110.30 -1.27 -6.01
N ARG A 4 109.44 -2.28 -6.28
CA ARG A 4 108.03 -2.36 -6.78
C ARG A 4 107.52 -3.83 -6.54
N SER A 5 106.42 -4.43 -7.06
CA SER A 5 105.40 -4.08 -8.08
C SER A 5 104.08 -4.89 -7.96
N GLN A 6 103.02 -4.35 -8.56
CA GLN A 6 101.84 -4.95 -9.25
C GLN A 6 101.11 -6.25 -8.80
N GLU A 7 99.80 -6.07 -8.58
CA GLU A 7 98.64 -6.72 -9.25
C GLU A 7 98.62 -8.23 -9.61
N MET A 8 97.50 -8.89 -9.25
CA MET A 8 96.79 -9.81 -10.16
C MET A 8 95.28 -9.85 -9.84
N ARG A 9 94.43 -9.75 -10.87
CA ARG A 9 92.96 -9.97 -10.84
C ARG A 9 92.61 -11.17 -11.72
N ASN A 10 91.79 -12.12 -11.26
CA ASN A 10 90.87 -12.98 -12.03
C ASN A 10 90.26 -14.09 -11.13
N PRO A 11 89.21 -14.84 -11.54
CA PRO A 11 87.90 -14.36 -11.99
C PRO A 11 86.74 -15.13 -11.31
N THR A 12 85.51 -15.00 -11.85
CA THR A 12 84.34 -15.84 -11.51
C THR A 12 84.57 -17.32 -11.90
N MET A 13 83.87 -18.36 -11.44
CA MET A 13 82.46 -18.61 -11.02
C MET A 13 82.45 -19.94 -10.18
N ARG A 14 81.42 -20.47 -9.49
CA ARG A 14 80.02 -20.78 -9.87
C ARG A 14 79.23 -21.42 -8.70
N LEU A 15 77.89 -21.50 -8.85
CA LEU A 15 76.95 -22.47 -8.25
C LEU A 15 76.87 -22.64 -6.71
N ALA A 16 75.81 -22.08 -6.10
CA ALA A 16 75.33 -22.48 -4.77
C ALA A 16 73.79 -22.62 -4.73
N ARG A 17 73.33 -23.89 -4.77
CA ARG A 17 72.05 -24.48 -4.32
C ARG A 17 70.85 -23.53 -4.05
N PRO A 18 69.67 -23.71 -4.70
CA PRO A 18 68.48 -22.97 -4.32
C PRO A 18 68.09 -23.29 -2.87
N LYS A 19 67.92 -22.25 -2.04
CA LYS A 19 67.35 -22.39 -0.70
C LYS A 19 65.88 -22.76 -0.85
N SER A 20 65.49 -23.92 -0.31
CA SER A 20 64.07 -24.24 -0.12
C SER A 20 63.50 -23.29 0.92
N THR A 21 62.80 -22.26 0.47
CA THR A 21 62.09 -21.33 1.36
C THR A 21 60.87 -22.07 1.91
N THR A 22 60.99 -22.59 3.13
CA THR A 22 59.87 -23.18 3.86
C THR A 22 58.80 -22.12 4.05
N LEU A 23 57.68 -22.27 3.33
CA LEU A 23 56.51 -21.42 3.48
C LEU A 23 55.90 -21.65 4.86
N PHE A 24 56.29 -20.81 5.82
CA PHE A 24 55.61 -20.70 7.10
C PHE A 24 54.18 -20.20 6.84
N LEU A 25 53.25 -21.14 6.68
CA LEU A 25 51.82 -20.90 6.75
C LEU A 25 51.50 -20.41 8.17
N ARG A 26 51.58 -19.08 8.35
CA ARG A 26 51.26 -18.37 9.58
C ARG A 26 49.79 -18.60 9.88
N ARG A 27 49.49 -19.68 10.61
CA ARG A 27 48.13 -20.10 10.97
C ARG A 27 47.43 -18.93 11.64
N LEU A 28 46.43 -18.37 10.97
CA LEU A 28 45.78 -17.14 11.40
C LEU A 28 44.90 -17.45 12.62
N THR A 29 45.46 -17.28 13.82
CA THR A 29 44.72 -17.38 15.09
C THR A 29 43.82 -16.15 15.21
N LEU A 30 42.64 -16.23 14.60
CA LEU A 30 41.57 -15.27 14.80
C LEU A 30 41.26 -15.19 16.31
N PRO A 31 41.24 -14.00 16.93
CA PRO A 31 40.94 -13.88 18.34
C PRO A 31 39.50 -14.33 18.60
N THR A 32 39.31 -15.18 19.60
CA THR A 32 37.98 -15.67 19.97
C THR A 32 37.12 -14.48 20.41
N PRO A 33 36.01 -14.14 19.72
CA PRO A 33 35.17 -13.04 20.13
C PRO A 33 34.54 -13.35 21.49
N SER A 34 34.54 -12.37 22.40
CA SER A 34 33.83 -12.55 23.68
C SER A 34 32.34 -12.75 23.41
N ILE A 35 31.66 -13.51 24.29
CA ILE A 35 30.25 -13.85 24.12
C ILE A 35 29.39 -12.57 24.00
N GLY A 36 29.76 -11.49 24.70
CA GLY A 36 29.11 -10.18 24.58
C GLY A 36 29.18 -9.57 23.17
N TYR A 37 30.29 -9.73 22.44
CA TYR A 37 30.37 -9.29 21.04
C TYR A 37 29.56 -10.19 20.10
N VAL A 38 29.51 -11.50 20.34
CA VAL A 38 28.69 -12.43 19.55
C VAL A 38 27.20 -12.11 19.72
N VAL A 39 26.75 -11.93 20.97
CA VAL A 39 25.37 -11.55 21.29
C VAL A 39 25.04 -10.15 20.76
N GLY A 40 25.95 -9.17 20.93
CA GLY A 40 25.76 -7.82 20.40
C GLY A 40 25.67 -7.78 18.87
N ALA A 41 26.51 -8.52 18.16
CA ALA A 41 26.46 -8.65 16.71
C ALA A 41 25.18 -9.36 16.23
N PHE A 42 24.71 -10.38 16.95
CA PHE A 42 23.44 -11.05 16.66
C PHE A 42 22.25 -10.10 16.83
N ILE A 43 22.17 -9.35 17.94
CA ILE A 43 21.14 -8.34 18.18
C ILE A 43 21.17 -7.25 17.10
N ALA A 44 22.36 -6.77 16.72
CA ALA A 44 22.52 -5.76 15.67
C ALA A 44 22.06 -6.28 14.29
N ALA A 45 22.38 -7.53 13.94
CA ALA A 45 21.93 -8.16 12.70
C ALA A 45 20.40 -8.35 12.65
N VAL A 46 19.80 -8.76 13.77
CA VAL A 46 18.33 -8.89 13.89
C VAL A 46 17.64 -7.53 13.80
N ALA A 47 18.17 -6.49 14.46
CA ALA A 47 17.63 -5.14 14.37
C ALA A 47 17.74 -4.56 12.94
N LEU A 48 18.89 -4.75 12.28
CA LEU A 48 19.11 -4.34 10.90
C LEU A 48 18.14 -5.03 9.93
N TYR A 49 17.90 -6.34 10.11
CA TYR A 49 16.92 -7.10 9.33
C TYR A 49 15.51 -6.48 9.43
N PHE A 50 15.02 -6.24 10.64
CA PHE A 50 13.68 -5.63 10.84
C PHE A 50 13.57 -4.24 10.21
N VAL A 51 14.59 -3.38 10.37
CA VAL A 51 14.59 -2.03 9.76
C VAL A 51 14.58 -2.11 8.23
N LEU A 52 15.41 -2.99 7.64
CA LEU A 52 15.52 -3.11 6.19
C LEU A 52 14.24 -3.71 5.57
N SER A 53 13.65 -4.73 6.19
CA SER A 53 12.36 -5.29 5.76
C SER A 53 11.21 -4.28 5.88
N ALA A 54 11.17 -3.47 6.95
CA ALA A 54 10.17 -2.41 7.09
C ALA A 54 10.31 -1.34 6.00
N ALA A 55 11.55 -0.90 5.71
CA ALA A 55 11.82 0.08 4.65
C ALA A 55 11.45 -0.43 3.24
N ILE A 56 11.73 -1.71 2.95
CA ILE A 56 11.36 -2.34 1.67
C ILE A 56 9.83 -2.43 1.53
N ASN A 57 9.12 -2.91 2.56
CA ASN A 57 7.67 -3.05 2.52
C ASN A 57 6.95 -1.69 2.40
N TRP A 58 7.45 -0.67 3.12
CA TRP A 58 7.00 0.72 2.94
C TRP A 58 7.27 1.22 1.51
N GLY A 59 8.45 0.94 0.96
CA GLY A 59 8.82 1.31 -0.40
C GLY A 59 7.93 0.68 -1.47
N MET A 60 7.61 -0.61 -1.35
CA MET A 60 6.70 -1.30 -2.27
C MET A 60 5.27 -0.76 -2.17
N SER A 61 4.70 -0.67 -0.95
CA SER A 61 3.38 -0.07 -0.76
C SER A 61 3.34 1.38 -1.28
N ARG A 62 4.42 2.16 -1.13
CA ARG A 62 4.50 3.52 -1.68
C ARG A 62 4.57 3.54 -3.20
N TYR A 63 5.21 2.55 -3.83
CA TYR A 63 5.29 2.38 -5.28
C TYR A 63 3.94 1.94 -5.87
N ASP A 64 3.24 1.02 -5.23
CA ASP A 64 1.94 0.53 -5.69
C ASP A 64 0.83 1.57 -5.44
N ASP A 65 0.83 2.25 -4.29
CA ASP A 65 0.02 3.46 -4.03
C ASP A 65 0.26 4.54 -5.11
N MET A 66 1.49 4.65 -5.65
CA MET A 66 1.86 5.62 -6.70
C MET A 66 1.49 5.16 -8.12
N ARG A 67 1.49 3.85 -8.38
CA ARG A 67 1.25 3.27 -9.72
C ARG A 67 -0.22 2.92 -9.98
N TYR A 68 -0.98 2.64 -8.92
CA TYR A 68 -2.37 2.15 -8.99
C TYR A 68 -3.36 2.92 -8.10
N GLY A 69 -2.89 3.76 -7.18
CA GLY A 69 -3.74 4.60 -6.33
C GLY A 69 -4.26 3.91 -5.06
N THR A 70 -4.90 4.68 -4.18
CA THR A 70 -5.27 4.27 -2.81
C THR A 70 -6.78 4.28 -2.55
N THR A 71 -7.57 4.68 -3.53
CA THR A 71 -9.01 4.91 -3.40
C THR A 71 -9.76 3.60 -3.20
N ARG A 72 -10.44 3.45 -2.06
CA ARG A 72 -11.40 2.36 -1.88
C ARG A 72 -12.64 2.65 -2.72
N THR A 73 -12.95 1.73 -3.63
CA THR A 73 -14.16 1.74 -4.46
C THR A 73 -15.01 0.52 -4.11
N PHE A 74 -16.33 0.66 -4.21
CA PHE A 74 -17.32 -0.38 -3.97
C PHE A 74 -18.27 -0.39 -5.16
N HIS A 75 -18.48 -1.59 -5.73
CA HIS A 75 -19.20 -1.80 -6.99
C HIS A 75 -20.37 -2.75 -6.73
N THR A 76 -21.55 -2.42 -7.22
CA THR A 76 -22.76 -3.20 -6.98
C THR A 76 -23.82 -2.90 -8.04
N ASP A 77 -24.65 -3.89 -8.36
CA ASP A 77 -25.76 -3.77 -9.31
C ASP A 77 -27.08 -3.85 -8.55
N ALA A 78 -28.01 -2.93 -8.83
CA ALA A 78 -29.34 -2.92 -8.23
C ALA A 78 -30.39 -2.50 -9.26
N VAL A 79 -31.63 -2.98 -9.07
CA VAL A 79 -32.80 -2.52 -9.83
C VAL A 79 -33.61 -1.61 -8.91
N ILE A 80 -33.65 -0.33 -9.24
CA ILE A 80 -34.31 0.70 -8.41
C ILE A 80 -35.47 1.41 -9.11
N GLY A 81 -35.81 1.02 -10.34
CA GLY A 81 -36.91 1.57 -11.13
C GLY A 81 -36.56 2.87 -11.88
N ILE A 82 -35.31 3.33 -11.81
CA ILE A 82 -34.85 4.57 -12.45
C ILE A 82 -34.08 4.23 -13.73
N GLU A 83 -34.81 4.15 -14.85
CA GLU A 83 -34.27 3.81 -16.18
C GLU A 83 -33.54 2.45 -16.28
N ASP A 84 -33.84 1.52 -15.37
CA ASP A 84 -33.27 0.17 -15.28
C ASP A 84 -34.33 -0.95 -15.36
N SER A 85 -33.87 -2.20 -15.29
CA SER A 85 -34.71 -3.40 -15.45
C SER A 85 -34.02 -4.63 -14.85
N VAL A 86 -34.77 -5.72 -14.64
CA VAL A 86 -34.21 -7.00 -14.16
C VAL A 86 -33.17 -7.60 -15.12
N THR A 87 -33.25 -7.29 -16.42
CA THR A 87 -32.28 -7.72 -17.43
C THR A 87 -31.11 -6.75 -17.63
N ASN A 88 -31.28 -5.47 -17.23
CA ASN A 88 -30.26 -4.43 -17.31
C ASN A 88 -30.37 -3.59 -16.02
N PRO A 89 -29.72 -3.98 -14.92
CA PRO A 89 -29.77 -3.24 -13.65
C PRO A 89 -29.00 -1.92 -13.74
N THR A 90 -29.20 -1.03 -12.77
CA THR A 90 -28.33 0.11 -12.55
C THR A 90 -27.02 -0.36 -11.91
N HIS A 91 -25.89 -0.07 -12.56
CA HIS A 91 -24.57 -0.28 -11.97
C HIS A 91 -24.17 0.93 -11.12
N PHE A 92 -23.70 0.68 -9.90
CA PHE A 92 -23.25 1.71 -8.96
C PHE A 92 -21.78 1.56 -8.60
N VAL A 93 -21.05 2.69 -8.61
CA VAL A 93 -19.68 2.76 -8.12
C VAL A 93 -19.58 3.83 -7.03
N ALA A 94 -19.53 3.40 -5.77
CA ALA A 94 -19.25 4.28 -4.64
C ALA A 94 -17.74 4.38 -4.38
N MET A 95 -17.25 5.57 -4.08
CA MET A 95 -15.84 5.80 -3.78
C MET A 95 -15.61 6.99 -2.86
N ASN A 96 -14.46 6.99 -2.20
CA ASN A 96 -14.01 8.07 -1.34
C ASN A 96 -12.86 8.83 -2.02
N ILE A 97 -13.16 10.00 -2.60
CA ILE A 97 -12.17 10.83 -3.28
C ILE A 97 -11.66 11.87 -2.28
N ASN A 98 -10.59 11.53 -1.55
CA ASN A 98 -9.95 12.44 -0.57
C ASN A 98 -10.95 13.02 0.44
N ARG A 99 -11.67 12.13 1.13
CA ARG A 99 -12.74 12.41 2.11
C ARG A 99 -14.06 12.91 1.53
N GLN A 100 -14.14 13.22 0.23
CA GLN A 100 -15.42 13.46 -0.43
C GLN A 100 -16.02 12.12 -0.88
N VAL A 101 -17.18 11.76 -0.34
CA VAL A 101 -17.94 10.60 -0.83
C VAL A 101 -18.55 10.94 -2.19
N VAL A 102 -18.35 10.06 -3.17
CA VAL A 102 -18.86 10.21 -4.54
C VAL A 102 -19.43 8.86 -4.98
N ILE A 103 -20.63 8.88 -5.55
CA ILE A 103 -21.30 7.69 -6.08
C ILE A 103 -21.66 7.95 -7.55
N LEU A 104 -21.18 7.09 -8.44
CA LEU A 104 -21.63 7.05 -9.82
C LEU A 104 -22.81 6.08 -9.91
N GLN A 105 -23.85 6.50 -10.62
CA GLN A 105 -25.01 5.69 -10.99
C GLN A 105 -24.99 5.54 -12.52
N ILE A 106 -25.05 4.32 -13.05
CA ILE A 106 -25.09 4.03 -14.49
C ILE A 106 -26.38 3.23 -14.79
N PRO A 107 -27.50 3.91 -15.07
CA PRO A 107 -28.80 3.27 -15.30
C PRO A 107 -28.79 2.30 -16.48
N GLY A 108 -29.29 1.08 -16.27
CA GLY A 108 -29.40 0.07 -17.32
C GLY A 108 -28.08 -0.33 -18.00
N GLY A 109 -26.92 -0.05 -17.36
CA GLY A 109 -25.60 -0.22 -17.96
C GLY A 109 -25.24 0.80 -19.06
N ASP A 110 -26.09 1.79 -19.34
CA ASP A 110 -25.83 2.81 -20.37
C ASP A 110 -24.96 3.94 -19.81
N ALA A 111 -23.68 3.95 -20.20
CA ALA A 111 -22.71 4.97 -19.81
C ALA A 111 -23.14 6.40 -20.21
N ASN A 112 -23.97 6.58 -21.25
CA ASN A 112 -24.48 7.89 -21.66
C ASN A 112 -25.47 8.47 -20.64
N LYS A 113 -26.04 7.64 -19.76
CA LYS A 113 -26.98 8.01 -18.69
C LYS A 113 -26.31 8.18 -17.32
N THR A 114 -24.97 8.16 -17.26
CA THR A 114 -24.23 8.24 -16.00
C THR A 114 -24.61 9.49 -15.21
N ARG A 115 -25.09 9.28 -13.98
CA ARG A 115 -25.46 10.34 -13.02
C ARG A 115 -24.46 10.33 -11.85
N LEU A 116 -24.17 11.51 -11.31
CA LEU A 116 -23.28 11.68 -10.17
C LEU A 116 -24.09 12.03 -8.92
N ILE A 117 -23.94 11.25 -7.86
CA ILE A 117 -24.56 11.49 -6.55
C ILE A 117 -23.45 11.87 -5.58
N ASN A 118 -23.49 13.11 -5.10
CA ASN A 118 -22.51 13.63 -4.14
C ASN A 118 -22.90 13.23 -2.71
N GLY A 119 -21.95 12.66 -1.98
CA GLY A 119 -22.06 12.31 -0.57
C GLY A 119 -21.56 13.41 0.38
N PRO A 120 -21.46 13.10 1.69
CA PRO A 120 -20.89 14.01 2.67
C PRO A 120 -19.36 14.12 2.53
N TYR A 121 -18.79 15.11 3.20
CA TYR A 121 -17.36 15.19 3.45
C TYR A 121 -17.01 14.56 4.81
N LEU A 122 -16.01 13.68 4.84
CA LEU A 122 -15.63 12.92 6.04
C LEU A 122 -14.59 13.68 6.88
N PHE A 123 -14.91 13.92 8.16
CA PHE A 123 -14.02 14.62 9.09
C PHE A 123 -13.10 13.65 9.87
N GLY A 124 -11.80 13.75 9.63
CA GLY A 124 -10.76 13.05 10.39
C GLY A 124 -9.45 12.91 9.60
N GLY A 125 -8.33 12.71 10.30
CA GLY A 125 -6.99 12.70 9.69
C GLY A 125 -6.79 11.60 8.63
N THR A 126 -7.36 10.42 8.87
CA THR A 126 -7.18 9.18 8.07
C THR A 126 -8.42 8.77 7.29
N GLU A 127 -9.42 9.65 7.18
CA GLU A 127 -10.71 9.34 6.53
C GLU A 127 -10.63 9.33 5.01
N ASP A 128 -9.48 9.66 4.41
CA ASP A 128 -9.24 9.62 2.97
C ASP A 128 -9.29 8.21 2.39
N ARG A 129 -9.01 7.19 3.22
CA ARG A 129 -9.08 5.77 2.84
C ARG A 129 -10.38 5.08 3.30
N THR A 130 -11.30 5.75 3.98
CA THR A 130 -12.50 5.12 4.56
C THR A 130 -13.41 4.56 3.45
N PRO A 131 -13.80 3.28 3.50
CA PRO A 131 -14.66 2.69 2.47
C PRO A 131 -16.09 3.25 2.54
N VAL A 132 -16.74 3.31 1.39
CA VAL A 132 -18.16 3.63 1.23
C VAL A 132 -18.85 2.36 0.75
N ILE A 133 -19.95 1.97 1.39
CA ILE A 133 -20.70 0.74 1.08
C ILE A 133 -22.15 1.15 0.79
N LEU A 134 -22.73 0.59 -0.28
CA LEU A 134 -24.13 0.83 -0.64
C LEU A 134 -24.97 -0.41 -0.30
N ASN A 135 -26.11 -0.17 0.36
CA ASN A 135 -27.20 -1.12 0.48
C ASN A 135 -28.45 -0.54 -0.20
N PHE A 136 -29.37 -1.40 -0.63
CA PHE A 136 -30.61 -0.99 -1.28
C PHE A 136 -31.82 -1.64 -0.61
N SER A 137 -32.82 -0.84 -0.28
CA SER A 137 -34.02 -1.24 0.45
C SER A 137 -35.06 -0.12 0.35
N ASP A 138 -36.35 -0.45 0.36
CA ASP A 138 -37.39 0.52 0.72
C ASP A 138 -37.21 0.90 2.21
N VAL A 139 -37.02 2.19 2.52
CA VAL A 139 -36.80 2.70 3.88
C VAL A 139 -37.98 3.55 4.39
N ASN A 140 -38.82 4.08 3.50
CA ASN A 140 -39.97 4.93 3.84
C ASN A 140 -41.34 4.22 3.70
N SER A 141 -41.34 2.97 3.24
CA SER A 141 -42.50 2.14 2.89
C SER A 141 -43.36 2.69 1.75
N ASP A 142 -42.77 3.37 0.76
CA ASP A 142 -43.48 3.87 -0.43
C ASP A 142 -43.50 2.89 -1.63
N GLY A 143 -42.77 1.77 -1.53
CA GLY A 143 -42.68 0.73 -2.56
C GLY A 143 -41.56 0.95 -3.59
N MET A 144 -40.83 2.05 -3.53
CA MET A 144 -39.60 2.26 -4.30
C MET A 144 -38.36 1.80 -3.50
N ILE A 145 -37.27 1.50 -4.21
CA ILE A 145 -36.01 1.10 -3.58
C ILE A 145 -35.11 2.32 -3.38
N ASP A 146 -34.81 2.63 -2.11
CA ASP A 146 -33.88 3.67 -1.70
C ASP A 146 -32.43 3.17 -1.70
N MET A 147 -31.47 4.10 -1.65
CA MET A 147 -30.05 3.80 -1.50
C MET A 147 -29.54 4.24 -0.12
N VAL A 148 -29.03 3.29 0.66
CA VAL A 148 -28.43 3.55 1.99
C VAL A 148 -26.91 3.52 1.89
N VAL A 149 -26.30 4.69 1.98
CA VAL A 149 -24.86 4.91 1.92
C VAL A 149 -24.27 4.77 3.33
N ASN A 150 -23.54 3.69 3.55
CA ASN A 150 -22.87 3.40 4.82
C ASN A 150 -21.39 3.81 4.70
N VAL A 151 -20.94 4.69 5.58
CA VAL A 151 -19.56 5.20 5.59
C VAL A 151 -19.11 5.42 7.03
N LYS A 152 -17.92 4.93 7.39
CA LYS A 152 -17.42 4.93 8.78
C LYS A 152 -18.40 4.24 9.74
N ASN A 153 -19.21 5.00 10.47
CA ASN A 153 -20.23 4.55 11.41
C ASN A 153 -21.57 5.29 11.18
N GLU A 154 -21.75 5.93 10.02
CA GLU A 154 -22.92 6.73 9.67
C GLU A 154 -23.63 6.17 8.43
N ALA A 155 -24.95 6.24 8.44
CA ALA A 155 -25.81 5.87 7.33
C ALA A 155 -26.53 7.11 6.77
N LEU A 156 -26.33 7.38 5.48
CA LEU A 156 -27.02 8.44 4.73
C LEU A 156 -27.98 7.81 3.74
N ILE A 157 -29.26 8.04 3.94
CA ILE A 157 -30.32 7.49 3.08
C ILE A 157 -30.60 8.49 1.96
N TYR A 158 -30.60 8.00 0.73
CA TYR A 158 -31.02 8.72 -0.46
C TYR A 158 -32.34 8.12 -0.90
N LEU A 159 -33.40 8.89 -0.68
CA LEU A 159 -34.75 8.50 -1.06
C LEU A 159 -34.87 8.46 -2.58
N ASN A 160 -35.55 7.44 -3.08
CA ASN A 160 -36.01 7.38 -4.45
C ASN A 160 -37.14 8.39 -4.64
N ARG A 161 -37.09 9.16 -5.73
CA ARG A 161 -38.12 10.17 -6.07
C ARG A 161 -38.69 9.93 -7.46
N GLY A 162 -38.64 8.67 -7.93
CA GLY A 162 -39.09 8.21 -9.24
C GLY A 162 -38.16 8.59 -10.39
N ASP A 163 -37.67 9.84 -10.44
CA ASP A 163 -36.74 10.31 -11.48
C ASP A 163 -35.27 10.33 -11.04
N ARG A 164 -34.99 10.35 -9.72
CA ARG A 164 -33.65 10.47 -9.14
C ARG A 164 -33.58 9.90 -7.71
N LEU A 165 -32.37 9.57 -7.27
CA LEU A 165 -32.04 9.41 -5.86
C LEU A 165 -31.71 10.79 -5.24
N GLY A 166 -32.33 11.15 -4.12
CA GLY A 166 -32.13 12.43 -3.44
C GLY A 166 -32.00 12.28 -1.93
N LEU A 167 -30.99 12.93 -1.33
CA LEU A 167 -30.69 12.83 0.10
C LEU A 167 -31.94 13.10 0.98
N MET A 168 -32.15 12.24 1.97
CA MET A 168 -33.24 12.34 2.94
C MET A 168 -33.06 13.55 3.87
N THR A 169 -34.05 14.43 3.90
CA THR A 169 -34.09 15.62 4.75
C THR A 169 -34.32 15.29 6.23
N PRO A 170 -33.97 16.19 7.17
CA PRO A 170 -34.29 16.00 8.59
C PRO A 170 -35.80 15.81 8.87
N GLN A 171 -36.65 16.47 8.08
CA GLN A 171 -38.11 16.36 8.17
C GLN A 171 -38.58 14.94 7.78
N GLU A 172 -38.08 14.41 6.66
CA GLU A 172 -38.39 13.05 6.21
C GLU A 172 -37.87 11.99 7.21
N ARG A 173 -36.68 12.21 7.80
CA ARG A 173 -36.17 11.37 8.90
C ARG A 173 -37.14 11.35 10.10
N THR A 174 -37.68 12.50 10.50
CA THR A 174 -38.63 12.54 11.63
C THR A 174 -39.93 11.80 11.35
N SER A 175 -40.49 11.87 10.13
CA SER A 175 -41.71 11.11 9.79
C SER A 175 -41.51 9.60 9.85
N ILE A 176 -40.37 9.08 9.39
CA ILE A 176 -40.07 7.64 9.44
C ILE A 176 -39.88 7.18 10.89
N SER A 177 -39.21 7.97 11.73
CA SER A 177 -39.04 7.67 13.16
C SER A 177 -40.32 7.70 14.01
N LEU A 178 -41.46 8.05 13.40
CA LEU A 178 -42.78 8.11 14.03
C LEU A 178 -43.73 7.00 13.52
N GLN A 179 -43.28 6.14 12.62
CA GLN A 179 -43.99 4.92 12.22
C GLN A 179 -43.63 3.78 13.20
N PRO A 180 -44.62 3.06 13.77
CA PRO A 180 -44.42 2.03 14.80
C PRO A 180 -44.11 0.64 14.26
#